data_AF-A0A924VIL5-F1
#
_entry.id   AF-A0A924VIL5-F1
#
_cell.length_a   1.000
_cell.length_b   1.000
_cell.length_c   1.000
_cell.angle_alpha   90.00
_cell.angle_beta   90.00
_cell.angle_gamma   90.00
#
_symmetry.space_group_name_H-M   'P 1'
#
loop_
_entity.id
_entity.type
_entity.pdbx_description
1 polymer ?
#
loop_
_entity_poly.entity_id
_entity_poly.type
_entity_poly.pdbx_seq_one_letter_code
_entity_poly.pdbx_strand_id
1 'polypeptide(L)'
;MRKILSLILAFAYMIAAAQDQSTSKNMRTAQSSAVLLNNNKTVVPLKNVKDLKIASVDLNFPYSTVFDSITQKYWNVTSFRGDTISNSSGFNLLHMKLKLFNLVILKLSDQSSFNPDLMRFISDLENQSSVILVFSGKGANLAKFNKIISPLIWNKLQTPESASVSAQIMFGGIAASAKLDASYSTTFKEGTGFITKKVRLGYSSPEEVSLSSAFSSGIDAIVEEGIAAHSSPSAVILVAKDGKVIFNKAYGAHTYNGPNLTKVGDIYDMASVTKVTATTPSIMRLYDQKVIGLDSLISKYVATTREIPDKSDIKIREALLHEAGYYPYIKFFELLKPGEMSTDSSAAYPVKVADGYFLRANYFEDVMWPVTLKSHGDTRGKFVYSDISMYMLKEVVEQVTHRRLNEYVLNEFYLPLGMQSTGFLPRNRFEKSRIVPTTENDNWFRNMLVQGYVNDPGAAMAGGVEGHAGLFSNANDLAIYYQMLLNKGTYGGEKYFNSATVDLFTSRQSKVSSRGYGFARVTEAEEKADKGYPSQLAYGHSGYTGTYVWVDPKYNLVYICLTNKVYPDDNKTYGVSKVNLRARVLDYVYEEIIRTQNK
;
A
#
# COMPACT_ATOMS: atom_id res chain seq x y z
N MET A 1 3.45 -48.61 -9.58
CA MET A 1 3.73 -47.31 -8.92
C MET A 1 3.36 -46.10 -9.76
N ARG A 2 3.86 -45.92 -11.00
CA ARG A 2 3.51 -44.74 -11.84
C ARG A 2 2.00 -44.49 -12.04
N LYS A 3 1.20 -45.52 -12.35
CA LYS A 3 -0.28 -45.37 -12.51
C LYS A 3 -1.01 -45.00 -11.21
N ILE A 4 -0.53 -45.48 -10.06
CA ILE A 4 -1.12 -45.16 -8.74
C ILE A 4 -0.76 -43.72 -8.35
N LEU A 5 0.47 -43.29 -8.63
CA LEU A 5 0.90 -41.90 -8.42
C LEU A 5 0.09 -40.92 -9.29
N SER A 6 -0.18 -41.28 -10.56
CA SER A 6 -1.04 -40.49 -11.47
C SER A 6 -2.50 -40.40 -11.01
N LEU A 7 -3.06 -41.49 -10.44
CA LEU A 7 -4.41 -41.50 -9.87
C LEU A 7 -4.50 -40.69 -8.57
N ILE A 8 -3.47 -40.75 -7.70
CA ILE A 8 -3.41 -39.95 -6.47
C ILE A 8 -3.27 -38.46 -6.80
N LEU A 9 -2.43 -38.10 -7.78
CA LEU A 9 -2.33 -36.73 -8.27
C LEU A 9 -3.64 -36.23 -8.89
N ALA A 10 -4.33 -37.05 -9.69
CA ALA A 10 -5.64 -36.70 -10.26
C ALA A 10 -6.73 -36.54 -9.18
N PHE A 11 -6.71 -37.39 -8.14
CA PHE A 11 -7.68 -37.31 -7.04
C PHE A 11 -7.40 -36.10 -6.13
N ALA A 12 -6.13 -35.78 -5.86
CA ALA A 12 -5.73 -34.55 -5.17
C ALA A 12 -6.12 -33.29 -5.97
N TYR A 13 -6.00 -33.33 -7.31
CA TYR A 13 -6.43 -32.24 -8.19
C TYR A 13 -7.96 -32.06 -8.17
N MET A 14 -8.74 -33.15 -8.12
CA MET A 14 -10.20 -33.07 -8.03
C MET A 14 -10.69 -32.60 -6.65
N ILE A 15 -10.03 -33.00 -5.56
CA ILE A 15 -10.36 -32.52 -4.21
C ILE A 15 -10.05 -31.03 -4.08
N ALA A 16 -8.89 -30.58 -4.56
CA ALA A 16 -8.56 -29.16 -4.64
C ALA A 16 -9.62 -28.42 -5.46
N ALA A 17 -9.87 -28.82 -6.71
CA ALA A 17 -10.87 -28.17 -7.58
C ALA A 17 -12.29 -28.10 -6.97
N ALA A 18 -12.72 -29.10 -6.21
CA ALA A 18 -14.01 -29.10 -5.51
C ALA A 18 -14.03 -28.15 -4.30
N GLN A 19 -12.92 -28.04 -3.56
CA GLN A 19 -12.74 -27.08 -2.47
C GLN A 19 -12.60 -25.63 -3.01
N ASP A 20 -12.12 -25.49 -4.24
CA ASP A 20 -11.89 -24.21 -4.94
C ASP A 20 -13.21 -23.58 -5.42
N GLN A 21 -14.07 -24.37 -6.07
CA GLN A 21 -15.42 -23.95 -6.42
C GLN A 21 -16.23 -23.58 -5.17
N SER A 22 -15.98 -24.25 -4.05
CA SER A 22 -16.64 -23.97 -2.77
C SER A 22 -16.27 -22.58 -2.24
N THR A 23 -14.99 -22.20 -2.25
CA THR A 23 -14.53 -20.92 -1.65
C THR A 23 -15.06 -19.68 -2.39
N SER A 24 -14.93 -19.63 -3.73
CA SER A 24 -15.51 -18.53 -4.54
C SER A 24 -17.03 -18.51 -4.45
N LYS A 25 -17.69 -19.69 -4.49
CA LYS A 25 -19.13 -19.79 -4.30
C LYS A 25 -19.58 -19.26 -2.94
N ASN A 26 -18.84 -19.54 -1.87
CA ASN A 26 -19.14 -19.04 -0.53
C ASN A 26 -19.02 -17.52 -0.45
N MET A 27 -17.98 -16.92 -1.04
CA MET A 27 -17.84 -15.46 -1.12
C MET A 27 -18.98 -14.80 -1.90
N ARG A 28 -19.37 -15.36 -3.06
CA ARG A 28 -20.50 -14.86 -3.87
C ARG A 28 -21.82 -14.98 -3.12
N THR A 29 -22.03 -16.08 -2.42
CA THR A 29 -23.25 -16.32 -1.60
C THR A 29 -23.31 -15.35 -0.42
N ALA A 30 -22.17 -15.10 0.24
CA ALA A 30 -22.06 -14.11 1.30
C ALA A 30 -22.35 -12.69 0.79
N GLN A 31 -21.87 -12.34 -0.39
CA GLN A 31 -22.13 -11.05 -1.04
C GLN A 31 -23.60 -10.88 -1.42
N SER A 32 -24.23 -11.88 -2.02
CA SER A 32 -25.65 -11.82 -2.39
C SER A 32 -26.59 -11.84 -1.19
N SER A 33 -26.11 -12.28 -0.02
CA SER A 33 -26.87 -12.31 1.24
C SER A 33 -26.68 -11.07 2.11
N ALA A 34 -25.76 -10.16 1.74
CA ALA A 34 -25.45 -8.96 2.53
C ALA A 34 -26.30 -7.77 2.09
N VAL A 35 -27.20 -7.31 2.97
CA VAL A 35 -28.10 -6.19 2.72
C VAL A 35 -27.68 -4.98 3.57
N LEU A 36 -27.51 -3.83 2.91
CA LEU A 36 -27.28 -2.57 3.60
C LEU A 36 -28.62 -1.88 3.87
N LEU A 37 -28.89 -1.55 5.13
CA LEU A 37 -30.13 -0.93 5.61
C LEU A 37 -29.79 0.39 6.29
N ASN A 38 -30.81 1.25 6.46
CA ASN A 38 -30.72 2.51 7.21
C ASN A 38 -29.59 3.47 6.77
N ASN A 39 -29.16 3.42 5.51
CA ASN A 39 -28.06 4.23 5.00
C ASN A 39 -28.54 5.50 4.27
N ASN A 40 -29.59 6.15 4.77
CA ASN A 40 -30.19 7.35 4.16
C ASN A 40 -29.19 8.50 3.99
N LYS A 41 -28.24 8.63 4.93
CA LYS A 41 -27.18 9.65 4.90
C LYS A 41 -25.95 9.26 4.06
N THR A 42 -26.00 8.12 3.37
CA THR A 42 -24.90 7.60 2.53
C THR A 42 -23.55 7.50 3.25
N VAL A 43 -23.57 7.13 4.53
CA VAL A 43 -22.38 6.96 5.37
C VAL A 43 -21.53 5.77 4.90
N VAL A 44 -22.19 4.67 4.51
CA VAL A 44 -21.55 3.51 3.90
C VAL A 44 -21.59 3.63 2.36
N PRO A 45 -20.48 3.45 1.64
CA PRO A 45 -19.14 3.15 2.15
C PRO A 45 -18.43 4.37 2.75
N LEU A 46 -17.55 4.12 3.71
CA LEU A 46 -16.70 5.16 4.33
C LEU A 46 -15.70 5.72 3.30
N LYS A 47 -15.76 7.03 3.08
CA LYS A 47 -14.90 7.74 2.11
C LYS A 47 -13.65 8.35 2.76
N ASN A 48 -13.84 9.36 3.61
CA ASN A 48 -12.76 10.10 4.25
C ASN A 48 -12.26 9.39 5.52
N VAL A 49 -11.37 8.41 5.35
CA VAL A 49 -10.91 7.57 6.46
C VAL A 49 -9.91 8.27 7.39
N LYS A 50 -9.18 9.29 6.91
CA LYS A 50 -8.07 9.90 7.65
C LYS A 50 -8.49 10.54 8.98
N ASP A 51 -9.73 11.04 9.03
CA ASP A 51 -10.27 11.74 10.20
C ASP A 51 -11.02 10.78 11.15
N LEU A 52 -11.10 9.49 10.80
CA LEU A 52 -11.82 8.50 11.59
C LEU A 52 -10.93 7.93 12.70
N LYS A 53 -11.46 7.93 13.92
CA LYS A 53 -11.02 7.12 15.04
C LYS A 53 -12.09 6.05 15.26
N ILE A 54 -11.80 4.82 14.84
CA ILE A 54 -12.78 3.75 14.76
C ILE A 54 -12.63 2.78 15.93
N ALA A 55 -13.71 2.56 16.67
CA ALA A 55 -13.83 1.46 17.61
C ALA A 55 -14.68 0.34 16.99
N SER A 56 -14.27 -0.92 17.17
CA SER A 56 -15.02 -2.11 16.75
C SER A 56 -15.40 -2.92 17.99
N VAL A 57 -16.68 -2.90 18.36
CA VAL A 57 -17.20 -3.56 19.56
C VAL A 57 -17.80 -4.90 19.17
N ASP A 58 -17.27 -5.97 19.75
CA ASP A 58 -17.80 -7.32 19.61
C ASP A 58 -18.85 -7.61 20.68
N LEU A 59 -20.11 -7.79 20.27
CA LEU A 59 -21.24 -8.12 21.13
C LEU A 59 -21.74 -9.55 20.84
N ASN A 60 -20.83 -10.52 20.79
CA ASN A 60 -21.05 -11.92 20.36
C ASN A 60 -21.19 -12.08 18.84
N PHE A 61 -20.33 -11.45 18.05
CA PHE A 61 -20.31 -11.57 16.59
C PHE A 61 -19.43 -12.75 16.13
N PRO A 62 -19.99 -13.76 15.42
CA PRO A 62 -19.19 -14.82 14.80
C PRO A 62 -18.11 -14.27 13.88
N TYR A 63 -16.89 -14.81 13.97
CA TYR A 63 -15.76 -14.40 13.11
C TYR A 63 -15.39 -12.92 13.23
N SER A 64 -15.59 -12.33 14.41
CA SER A 64 -15.18 -10.96 14.76
C SER A 64 -13.72 -10.64 14.42
N THR A 65 -12.81 -11.61 14.59
CA THR A 65 -11.39 -11.47 14.22
C THR A 65 -11.18 -11.37 12.70
N VAL A 66 -11.98 -12.08 11.89
CA VAL A 66 -11.94 -11.99 10.42
C VAL A 66 -12.43 -10.61 9.99
N PHE A 67 -13.55 -10.15 10.55
CA PHE A 67 -14.07 -8.81 10.30
C PHE A 67 -13.01 -7.74 10.61
N ASP A 68 -12.44 -7.75 11.82
CA ASP A 68 -11.47 -6.74 12.25
C ASP A 68 -10.20 -6.79 11.39
N SER A 69 -9.70 -7.99 11.07
CA SER A 69 -8.54 -8.19 10.17
C SER A 69 -8.76 -7.55 8.79
N ILE A 70 -9.97 -7.64 8.24
CA ILE A 70 -10.31 -6.97 6.97
C ILE A 70 -10.40 -5.46 7.13
N THR A 71 -11.02 -4.96 8.21
CA THR A 71 -11.10 -3.51 8.43
C THR A 71 -9.73 -2.86 8.58
N GLN A 72 -8.77 -3.54 9.22
CA GLN A 72 -7.39 -3.07 9.37
C GLN A 72 -6.66 -2.86 8.04
N LYS A 73 -7.09 -3.53 6.97
CA LYS A 73 -6.52 -3.33 5.63
C LYS A 73 -6.93 -1.98 5.00
N TYR A 74 -8.00 -1.37 5.50
CA TYR A 74 -8.52 -0.09 5.03
C TYR A 74 -8.16 1.08 5.95
N TRP A 75 -8.27 0.89 7.27
CA TRP A 75 -7.94 1.92 8.26
C TRP A 75 -7.69 1.33 9.65
N ASN A 76 -7.09 2.12 10.55
CA ASN A 76 -6.85 1.69 11.92
C ASN A 76 -8.17 1.54 12.69
N VAL A 77 -8.38 0.37 13.31
CA VAL A 77 -9.59 0.03 14.07
C VAL A 77 -9.18 -0.57 15.40
N THR A 78 -9.68 0.00 16.50
CA THR A 78 -9.42 -0.51 17.86
C THR A 78 -10.56 -1.44 18.29
N SER A 79 -10.24 -2.70 18.57
CA SER A 79 -11.23 -3.70 18.97
C SER A 79 -11.54 -3.64 20.47
N PHE A 80 -12.82 -3.78 20.81
CA PHE A 80 -13.33 -3.87 22.17
C PHE A 80 -14.21 -5.12 22.31
N ARG A 81 -14.08 -5.81 23.45
CA ARG A 81 -14.99 -6.88 23.83
C ARG A 81 -16.14 -6.34 24.65
N GLY A 82 -17.36 -6.63 24.23
CA GLY A 82 -18.60 -6.37 24.97
C GLY A 82 -19.48 -7.61 25.08
N ASP A 83 -18.99 -8.77 24.66
CA ASP A 83 -19.71 -10.04 24.58
C ASP A 83 -20.13 -10.59 25.95
N THR A 84 -19.46 -10.15 27.02
CA THR A 84 -19.78 -10.50 28.42
C THR A 84 -20.68 -9.46 29.12
N ILE A 85 -20.98 -8.33 28.46
CA ILE A 85 -21.76 -7.25 29.06
C ILE A 85 -23.25 -7.53 28.86
N SER A 86 -24.00 -7.56 29.97
CA SER A 86 -25.45 -7.81 29.95
C SER A 86 -26.28 -6.77 30.71
N ASN A 87 -25.64 -5.79 31.35
CA ASN A 87 -26.29 -4.81 32.21
C ASN A 87 -25.81 -3.38 31.97
N SER A 88 -26.62 -2.41 32.41
CA SER A 88 -26.35 -0.97 32.30
C SER A 88 -24.98 -0.55 32.85
N SER A 89 -24.54 -1.04 34.00
CA SER A 89 -23.22 -0.68 34.57
C SER A 89 -22.06 -1.04 33.65
N GLY A 90 -22.10 -2.23 33.03
CA GLY A 90 -21.09 -2.65 32.07
C GLY A 90 -21.12 -1.82 30.78
N PHE A 91 -22.32 -1.53 30.26
CA PHE A 91 -22.46 -0.68 29.07
C PHE A 91 -22.00 0.76 29.32
N ASN A 92 -22.26 1.32 30.51
CA ASN A 92 -21.78 2.65 30.89
C ASN A 92 -20.24 2.70 30.91
N LEU A 93 -19.58 1.66 31.44
CA LEU A 93 -18.11 1.58 31.43
C LEU A 93 -17.56 1.46 30.00
N LEU A 94 -18.20 0.66 29.14
CA LEU A 94 -17.82 0.56 27.74
C LEU A 94 -18.01 1.91 27.03
N HIS A 95 -19.14 2.58 27.25
CA HIS A 95 -19.42 3.90 26.71
C HIS A 95 -18.33 4.93 27.07
N MET A 96 -17.86 4.94 28.34
CA MET A 96 -16.74 5.79 28.76
C MET A 96 -15.43 5.51 28.01
N LYS A 97 -15.16 4.26 27.60
CA LYS A 97 -13.98 3.90 26.79
C LYS A 97 -14.13 4.34 25.34
N LEU A 98 -15.37 4.35 24.83
CA LEU A 98 -15.67 4.70 23.44
C LEU A 98 -15.66 6.22 23.16
N LYS A 99 -15.66 7.06 24.18
CA LYS A 99 -15.70 8.55 24.04
C LYS A 99 -14.58 9.18 23.19
N LEU A 100 -13.47 8.45 22.98
CA LEU A 100 -12.33 8.93 22.19
C LEU A 100 -12.44 8.58 20.70
N PHE A 101 -13.49 7.86 20.30
CA PHE A 101 -13.75 7.40 18.95
C PHE A 101 -14.92 8.19 18.36
N ASN A 102 -14.79 8.63 17.11
CA ASN A 102 -15.85 9.35 16.41
C ASN A 102 -16.71 8.44 15.52
N LEU A 103 -16.28 7.19 15.33
CA LEU A 103 -17.04 6.13 14.70
C LEU A 103 -16.98 4.86 15.55
N VAL A 104 -18.15 4.32 15.91
CA VAL A 104 -18.30 3.06 16.64
C VAL A 104 -19.00 2.03 15.77
N ILE A 105 -18.32 0.92 15.51
CA ILE A 105 -18.88 -0.26 14.85
C ILE A 105 -19.39 -1.20 15.93
N LEU A 106 -20.68 -1.53 15.90
CA LEU A 106 -21.29 -2.51 16.80
C LEU A 106 -21.55 -3.79 16.03
N LYS A 107 -20.88 -4.87 16.41
CA LYS A 107 -20.99 -6.18 15.75
C LYS A 107 -21.87 -7.10 16.59
N LEU A 108 -23.00 -7.56 16.05
CA LEU A 108 -24.04 -8.32 16.75
C LEU A 108 -24.41 -9.61 16.00
N SER A 109 -24.96 -10.59 16.72
CA SER A 109 -25.52 -11.81 16.13
C SER A 109 -26.78 -12.27 16.85
N ASP A 110 -27.32 -13.41 16.45
CA ASP A 110 -28.44 -14.05 17.15
C ASP A 110 -28.13 -14.38 18.63
N GLN A 111 -26.85 -14.44 19.00
CA GLN A 111 -26.39 -14.68 20.38
C GLN A 111 -26.27 -13.39 21.21
N SER A 112 -26.40 -12.21 20.60
CA SER A 112 -26.36 -10.95 21.31
C SER A 112 -27.55 -10.81 22.28
N SER A 113 -27.31 -10.27 23.47
CA SER A 113 -28.37 -10.04 24.47
C SER A 113 -29.20 -8.80 24.09
N PHE A 114 -30.25 -8.98 23.29
CA PHE A 114 -31.21 -7.92 22.89
C PHE A 114 -32.12 -7.45 24.04
N ASN A 115 -31.51 -7.11 25.18
CA ASN A 115 -32.19 -6.59 26.35
C ASN A 115 -32.35 -5.05 26.28
N PRO A 116 -33.19 -4.45 27.14
CA PRO A 116 -33.41 -3.00 27.13
C PRO A 116 -32.13 -2.18 27.37
N ASP A 117 -31.16 -2.71 28.12
CA ASP A 117 -29.90 -2.04 28.40
C ASP A 117 -29.02 -1.90 27.15
N LEU A 118 -28.91 -2.96 26.34
CA LEU A 118 -28.21 -2.92 25.07
C LEU A 118 -28.87 -1.92 24.12
N MET A 119 -30.20 -1.95 24.00
CA MET A 119 -30.91 -1.05 23.08
C MET A 119 -30.76 0.41 23.50
N ARG A 120 -30.77 0.70 24.80
CA ARG A 120 -30.47 2.03 25.35
C ARG A 120 -29.03 2.43 25.05
N PHE A 121 -28.06 1.55 25.28
CA PHE A 121 -26.65 1.80 24.96
C PHE A 121 -26.44 2.16 23.49
N ILE A 122 -27.07 1.43 22.56
CA ILE A 122 -27.00 1.74 21.12
C ILE A 122 -27.57 3.13 20.88
N SER A 123 -28.77 3.43 21.39
CA SER A 123 -29.42 4.73 21.21
C SER A 123 -28.60 5.89 21.80
N ASP A 124 -27.97 5.70 22.95
CA ASP A 124 -27.11 6.69 23.59
C ASP A 124 -25.86 6.96 22.75
N LEU A 125 -25.30 5.93 22.11
CA LEU A 125 -24.19 6.11 21.17
C LEU A 125 -24.61 6.86 19.90
N GLU A 126 -25.78 6.57 19.32
CA GLU A 126 -26.28 7.28 18.12
C GLU A 126 -26.43 8.79 18.35
N ASN A 127 -26.68 9.21 19.59
CA ASN A 127 -26.81 10.61 19.98
C ASN A 127 -25.45 11.33 20.13
N GLN A 128 -24.35 10.59 20.25
CA GLN A 128 -23.03 11.16 20.59
C GLN A 128 -21.95 10.90 19.55
N SER A 129 -22.08 9.85 18.75
CA SER A 129 -21.06 9.38 17.83
C SER A 129 -21.68 8.86 16.54
N SER A 130 -20.89 8.77 15.47
CA SER A 130 -21.32 8.00 14.31
C SER A 130 -21.31 6.52 14.68
N VAL A 131 -22.41 5.81 14.39
CA VAL A 131 -22.52 4.38 14.65
C VAL A 131 -22.77 3.65 13.34
N ILE A 132 -22.18 2.46 13.18
CA ILE A 132 -22.56 1.50 12.15
C ILE A 132 -22.79 0.16 12.82
N LEU A 133 -23.93 -0.46 12.55
CA LEU A 133 -24.23 -1.81 13.03
C LEU A 133 -23.87 -2.83 11.97
N VAL A 134 -23.29 -3.93 12.42
CA VAL A 134 -23.05 -5.13 11.61
C VAL A 134 -23.74 -6.29 12.31
N PHE A 135 -24.78 -6.83 11.69
CA PHE A 135 -25.59 -7.89 12.27
C PHE A 135 -25.49 -9.16 11.42
N SER A 136 -25.12 -10.30 12.03
CA SER A 136 -25.12 -11.60 11.36
C SER A 136 -26.10 -12.58 12.01
N GLY A 137 -27.10 -13.05 11.27
CA GLY A 137 -28.09 -13.99 11.80
C GLY A 137 -29.48 -13.88 11.22
N LYS A 138 -30.44 -14.43 11.96
CA LYS A 138 -31.84 -14.59 11.54
C LYS A 138 -32.51 -13.23 11.29
N GLY A 139 -33.16 -13.10 10.13
CA GLY A 139 -33.88 -11.88 9.77
C GLY A 139 -35.02 -11.51 10.74
N ALA A 140 -35.59 -12.46 11.48
CA ALA A 140 -36.58 -12.18 12.53
C ALA A 140 -36.08 -11.20 13.62
N ASN A 141 -34.76 -11.16 13.86
CA ASN A 141 -34.15 -10.22 14.79
C ASN A 141 -34.01 -8.80 14.22
N LEU A 142 -34.24 -8.58 12.91
CA LEU A 142 -34.25 -7.24 12.33
C LEU A 142 -35.28 -6.33 12.98
N ALA A 143 -36.43 -6.86 13.41
CA ALA A 143 -37.46 -6.10 14.12
C ALA A 143 -36.94 -5.42 15.41
N LYS A 144 -35.86 -5.93 16.01
CA LYS A 144 -35.21 -5.29 17.18
C LYS A 144 -34.59 -3.94 16.84
N PHE A 145 -34.23 -3.72 15.57
CA PHE A 145 -33.58 -2.49 15.10
C PHE A 145 -34.58 -1.47 14.51
N ASN A 146 -35.90 -1.64 14.67
CA ASN A 146 -36.90 -0.71 14.09
C ASN A 146 -36.72 0.76 14.49
N LYS A 147 -36.15 1.00 15.68
CA LYS A 147 -35.91 2.36 16.21
C LYS A 147 -34.49 2.87 15.93
N ILE A 148 -33.63 2.04 15.36
CA ILE A 148 -32.22 2.37 15.11
C ILE A 148 -32.11 3.09 13.77
N ILE A 149 -31.42 4.23 13.75
CA ILE A 149 -31.31 5.10 12.56
C ILE A 149 -29.98 4.94 11.84
N SER A 150 -28.99 4.39 12.52
CA SER A 150 -27.64 4.18 12.00
C SER A 150 -27.62 3.14 10.88
N PRO A 151 -26.67 3.26 9.93
CA PRO A 151 -26.47 2.25 8.90
C PRO A 151 -26.31 0.86 9.52
N LEU A 152 -27.01 -0.10 8.93
CA LEU A 152 -27.01 -1.50 9.36
C LEU A 152 -26.60 -2.38 8.19
N ILE A 153 -25.46 -3.06 8.30
CA ILE A 153 -25.06 -4.11 7.37
C ILE A 153 -25.54 -5.43 7.95
N TRP A 154 -26.56 -6.02 7.34
CA TRP A 154 -27.09 -7.32 7.74
C TRP A 154 -26.60 -8.40 6.79
N ASN A 155 -26.14 -9.53 7.35
CA ASN A 155 -25.92 -10.76 6.60
C ASN A 155 -26.66 -11.91 7.27
N LYS A 156 -27.44 -12.66 6.50
CA LYS A 156 -28.15 -13.84 7.01
C LYS A 156 -27.20 -14.98 7.41
N LEU A 157 -26.04 -15.04 6.76
CA LEU A 157 -25.03 -16.07 6.99
C LEU A 157 -24.12 -15.69 8.17
N GLN A 158 -23.64 -16.72 8.88
CA GLN A 158 -22.64 -16.60 9.94
C GLN A 158 -21.43 -17.43 9.53
N THR A 159 -20.66 -16.94 8.56
CA THR A 159 -19.43 -17.56 8.05
C THR A 159 -18.27 -16.55 8.00
N PRO A 160 -16.99 -16.99 7.89
CA PRO A 160 -15.87 -16.07 7.69
C PRO A 160 -16.03 -15.13 6.49
N GLU A 161 -16.60 -15.64 5.38
CA GLU A 161 -16.84 -14.87 4.17
C GLU A 161 -17.89 -13.78 4.41
N SER A 162 -18.97 -14.08 5.14
CA SER A 162 -20.00 -13.09 5.49
C SER A 162 -19.46 -11.95 6.37
N ALA A 163 -18.56 -12.26 7.30
CA ALA A 163 -17.86 -11.27 8.12
C ALA A 163 -16.93 -10.40 7.26
N SER A 164 -16.15 -11.02 6.36
CA SER A 164 -15.30 -10.33 5.40
C SER A 164 -16.09 -9.40 4.48
N VAL A 165 -17.16 -9.89 3.86
CA VAL A 165 -18.06 -9.11 3.00
C VAL A 165 -18.63 -7.91 3.74
N SER A 166 -19.08 -8.08 4.98
CA SER A 166 -19.64 -6.99 5.77
C SER A 166 -18.63 -5.88 6.03
N ALA A 167 -17.38 -6.24 6.35
CA ALA A 167 -16.29 -5.27 6.49
C ALA A 167 -15.97 -4.58 5.14
N GLN A 168 -15.93 -5.33 4.04
CA GLN A 168 -15.63 -4.77 2.72
C GLN A 168 -16.74 -3.85 2.18
N ILE A 169 -18.02 -4.13 2.48
CA ILE A 169 -19.13 -3.23 2.15
C ILE A 169 -18.98 -1.91 2.90
N MET A 170 -18.63 -1.98 4.19
CA MET A 170 -18.43 -0.79 5.03
C MET A 170 -17.39 0.18 4.44
N PHE A 171 -16.27 -0.34 3.93
CA PHE A 171 -15.19 0.47 3.34
C PHE A 171 -15.28 0.60 1.80
N GLY A 172 -16.24 -0.05 1.15
CA GLY A 172 -16.44 0.03 -0.30
C GLY A 172 -15.47 -0.82 -1.13
N GLY A 173 -14.85 -1.85 -0.56
CA GLY A 173 -14.15 -2.90 -1.30
C GLY A 173 -15.10 -3.86 -2.03
N ILE A 174 -16.32 -3.99 -1.53
CA ILE A 174 -17.44 -4.69 -2.15
C ILE A 174 -18.64 -3.72 -2.22
N ALA A 175 -19.38 -3.75 -3.32
CA ALA A 175 -20.62 -3.01 -3.46
C ALA A 175 -21.75 -3.75 -2.73
N ALA A 176 -22.57 -3.04 -1.96
CA ALA A 176 -23.86 -3.56 -1.50
C ALA A 176 -24.83 -3.53 -2.68
N SER A 177 -25.43 -4.68 -2.99
CA SER A 177 -26.37 -4.81 -4.12
C SER A 177 -27.62 -5.63 -3.79
N ALA A 178 -27.63 -6.34 -2.65
CA ALA A 178 -28.76 -7.16 -2.26
C ALA A 178 -29.91 -6.34 -1.64
N LYS A 179 -31.10 -6.93 -1.67
CA LYS A 179 -32.32 -6.41 -1.04
C LYS A 179 -32.88 -7.49 -0.11
N LEU A 180 -33.74 -7.09 0.83
CA LEU A 180 -34.46 -8.03 1.69
C LEU A 180 -35.35 -8.96 0.85
N ASP A 181 -35.26 -10.25 1.13
CA ASP A 181 -36.02 -11.34 0.49
C ASP A 181 -37.42 -11.54 1.10
N ALA A 182 -37.70 -10.90 2.23
CA ALA A 182 -38.97 -10.94 2.92
C ALA A 182 -39.16 -9.67 3.78
N SER A 183 -40.39 -9.45 4.25
CA SER A 183 -40.68 -8.41 5.24
C SER A 183 -40.45 -8.96 6.65
N TYR A 184 -39.54 -8.33 7.39
CA TYR A 184 -39.19 -8.73 8.77
C TYR A 184 -39.78 -7.81 9.83
N SER A 185 -40.22 -6.60 9.44
CA SER A 185 -40.99 -5.69 10.29
C SER A 185 -41.72 -4.64 9.46
N THR A 186 -42.45 -3.72 10.11
CA THR A 186 -43.04 -2.54 9.45
C THR A 186 -41.98 -1.60 8.86
N THR A 187 -40.74 -1.65 9.36
CA THR A 187 -39.60 -0.84 8.90
C THR A 187 -38.79 -1.58 7.84
N PHE A 188 -38.49 -2.86 8.07
CA PHE A 188 -37.67 -3.70 7.20
C PHE A 188 -38.56 -4.55 6.30
N LYS A 189 -38.98 -3.95 5.17
CA LYS A 189 -39.89 -4.57 4.20
C LYS A 189 -39.12 -5.28 3.08
N GLU A 190 -39.75 -6.29 2.50
CA GLU A 190 -39.26 -6.97 1.29
C GLU A 190 -38.89 -5.98 0.19
N GLY A 191 -37.82 -6.28 -0.56
CA GLY A 191 -37.33 -5.43 -1.65
C GLY A 191 -36.55 -4.17 -1.20
N THR A 192 -36.45 -3.90 0.11
CA THR A 192 -35.65 -2.77 0.63
C THR A 192 -34.17 -3.11 0.78
N GLY A 193 -33.30 -2.10 0.69
CA GLY A 193 -31.85 -2.23 0.79
C GLY A 193 -31.14 -1.13 -0.01
N PHE A 194 -30.09 -0.54 0.53
CA PHE A 194 -29.30 0.50 -0.14
C PHE A 194 -28.27 -0.15 -1.07
N ILE A 195 -28.10 0.42 -2.25
CA ILE A 195 -27.11 -0.02 -3.23
C ILE A 195 -25.92 0.94 -3.17
N THR A 196 -24.70 0.41 -3.23
CA THR A 196 -23.46 1.20 -3.27
C THR A 196 -22.62 0.84 -4.50
N LYS A 197 -21.56 1.61 -4.75
CA LYS A 197 -20.55 1.29 -5.75
C LYS A 197 -19.27 0.83 -5.06
N LYS A 198 -18.53 -0.08 -5.70
CA LYS A 198 -17.16 -0.41 -5.30
C LYS A 198 -16.27 0.81 -5.55
N VAL A 199 -15.53 1.23 -4.53
CA VAL A 199 -14.67 2.42 -4.57
C VAL A 199 -13.25 2.16 -4.06
N ARG A 200 -12.98 1.02 -3.43
CA ARG A 200 -11.65 0.62 -2.95
C ARG A 200 -11.28 -0.78 -3.46
N LEU A 201 -10.04 -1.18 -3.22
CA LEU A 201 -9.62 -2.58 -3.41
C LEU A 201 -10.53 -3.50 -2.60
N GLY A 202 -10.99 -4.58 -3.23
CA GLY A 202 -11.56 -5.73 -2.52
C GLY A 202 -10.46 -6.68 -2.08
N TYR A 203 -10.74 -7.58 -1.14
CA TYR A 203 -9.84 -8.65 -0.72
C TYR A 203 -10.55 -9.99 -0.92
N SER A 204 -9.93 -10.85 -1.70
CA SER A 204 -10.57 -12.05 -2.21
C SER A 204 -9.56 -13.16 -2.47
N SER A 205 -10.05 -14.27 -3.03
CA SER A 205 -9.22 -15.40 -3.44
C SER A 205 -8.93 -15.34 -4.96
N PRO A 206 -7.93 -16.09 -5.47
CA PRO A 206 -7.62 -16.13 -6.90
C PRO A 206 -8.80 -16.56 -7.79
N GLU A 207 -9.66 -17.45 -7.31
CA GLU A 207 -10.80 -18.00 -8.07
C GLU A 207 -11.85 -16.92 -8.37
N GLU A 208 -11.90 -15.87 -7.56
CA GLU A 208 -12.79 -14.72 -7.75
C GLU A 208 -12.41 -13.84 -8.95
N VAL A 209 -11.29 -14.13 -9.59
CA VAL A 209 -10.85 -13.57 -10.89
C VAL A 209 -10.47 -14.68 -11.88
N SER A 210 -11.09 -15.86 -11.73
CA SER A 210 -10.94 -17.03 -12.61
C SER A 210 -9.54 -17.68 -12.62
N LEU A 211 -8.69 -17.39 -11.62
CA LEU A 211 -7.42 -18.09 -11.44
C LEU A 211 -7.60 -19.38 -10.64
N SER A 212 -6.71 -20.35 -10.86
CA SER A 212 -6.67 -21.60 -10.10
C SER A 212 -6.26 -21.37 -8.64
N SER A 213 -6.72 -22.19 -7.71
CA SER A 213 -6.22 -22.18 -6.32
C SER A 213 -4.74 -22.49 -6.22
N ALA A 214 -4.22 -23.30 -7.15
CA ALA A 214 -2.81 -23.63 -7.28
C ALA A 214 -1.94 -22.40 -7.60
N PHE A 215 -2.55 -21.27 -7.99
CA PHE A 215 -1.89 -19.98 -8.16
C PHE A 215 -1.05 -19.61 -6.94
N SER A 216 -1.58 -19.81 -5.74
CA SER A 216 -0.86 -19.49 -4.50
C SER A 216 0.38 -20.36 -4.33
N SER A 217 0.24 -21.67 -4.53
CA SER A 217 1.34 -22.63 -4.37
C SER A 217 2.47 -22.44 -5.39
N GLY A 218 2.15 -21.96 -6.60
CA GLY A 218 3.17 -21.63 -7.60
C GLY A 218 4.04 -20.44 -7.19
N ILE A 219 3.42 -19.39 -6.63
CA ILE A 219 4.16 -18.26 -6.05
C ILE A 219 5.00 -18.72 -4.86
N ASP A 220 4.42 -19.53 -3.97
CA ASP A 220 5.12 -20.08 -2.80
C ASP A 220 6.42 -20.78 -3.18
N ALA A 221 6.36 -21.69 -4.15
CA ALA A 221 7.53 -22.44 -4.60
C ALA A 221 8.66 -21.54 -5.14
N ILE A 222 8.32 -20.51 -5.92
CA ILE A 222 9.31 -19.58 -6.48
C ILE A 222 9.96 -18.74 -5.37
N VAL A 223 9.17 -18.29 -4.40
CA VAL A 223 9.68 -17.46 -3.29
C VAL A 223 10.55 -18.28 -2.36
N GLU A 224 10.12 -19.48 -1.99
CA GLU A 224 10.89 -20.41 -1.16
C GLU A 224 12.22 -20.80 -1.81
N GLU A 225 12.21 -21.08 -3.12
CA GLU A 225 13.44 -21.30 -3.90
C GLU A 225 14.36 -20.08 -3.85
N GLY A 226 13.81 -18.87 -4.03
CA GLY A 226 14.59 -17.64 -3.99
C GLY A 226 15.23 -17.37 -2.62
N ILE A 227 14.52 -17.64 -1.53
CA ILE A 227 15.05 -17.53 -0.17
C ILE A 227 16.15 -18.56 0.07
N ALA A 228 15.92 -19.83 -0.32
CA ALA A 228 16.94 -20.88 -0.20
C ALA A 228 18.20 -20.57 -1.03
N ALA A 229 18.02 -19.90 -2.17
CA ALA A 229 19.10 -19.41 -3.03
C ALA A 229 19.70 -18.06 -2.58
N HIS A 230 19.42 -17.63 -1.34
CA HIS A 230 19.93 -16.38 -0.75
C HIS A 230 19.66 -15.13 -1.60
N SER A 231 18.50 -15.08 -2.28
CA SER A 231 18.07 -13.88 -3.03
C SER A 231 17.66 -12.74 -2.08
N SER A 232 17.11 -13.09 -0.92
CA SER A 232 16.69 -12.21 0.17
C SER A 232 16.27 -13.09 1.35
N PRO A 233 16.47 -12.67 2.62
CA PRO A 233 15.96 -13.42 3.77
C PRO A 233 14.46 -13.28 3.96
N SER A 234 13.87 -12.16 3.54
CA SER A 234 12.43 -11.89 3.62
C SER A 234 11.82 -11.53 2.27
N ALA A 235 10.53 -11.85 2.12
CA ALA A 235 9.72 -11.35 1.01
C ALA A 235 8.26 -11.12 1.44
N VAL A 236 7.62 -10.09 0.91
CA VAL A 236 6.17 -9.91 0.90
C VAL A 236 5.71 -9.71 -0.55
N ILE A 237 4.85 -10.60 -1.01
CA ILE A 237 4.28 -10.57 -2.36
C ILE A 237 2.81 -10.22 -2.28
N LEU A 238 2.38 -9.22 -3.05
CA LEU A 238 0.97 -8.88 -3.22
C LEU A 238 0.61 -8.82 -4.72
N VAL A 239 -0.48 -9.49 -5.07
CA VAL A 239 -1.09 -9.45 -6.41
C VAL A 239 -2.52 -8.95 -6.28
N ALA A 240 -2.85 -7.88 -7.00
CA ALA A 240 -4.21 -7.43 -7.18
C ALA A 240 -4.62 -7.47 -8.65
N LYS A 241 -5.78 -8.05 -8.91
CA LYS A 241 -6.35 -8.25 -10.24
C LYS A 241 -7.82 -7.81 -10.24
N ASP A 242 -8.22 -7.02 -11.23
CA ASP A 242 -9.60 -6.48 -11.36
C ASP A 242 -10.08 -5.75 -10.09
N GLY A 243 -9.15 -5.00 -9.48
CA GLY A 243 -9.39 -4.27 -8.24
C GLY A 243 -9.63 -5.17 -7.02
N LYS A 244 -9.28 -6.45 -7.05
CA LYS A 244 -9.30 -7.37 -5.91
C LYS A 244 -7.86 -7.79 -5.58
N VAL A 245 -7.44 -7.65 -4.34
CA VAL A 245 -6.22 -8.31 -3.84
C VAL A 245 -6.53 -9.80 -3.71
N ILE A 246 -5.87 -10.60 -4.53
CA ILE A 246 -6.07 -12.05 -4.66
C ILE A 246 -4.95 -12.86 -4.02
N PHE A 247 -3.82 -12.20 -3.74
CA PHE A 247 -2.66 -12.78 -3.09
C PHE A 247 -1.98 -11.72 -2.22
N ASN A 248 -1.68 -12.04 -0.97
CA ASN A 248 -0.87 -11.22 -0.08
C ASN A 248 -0.25 -12.11 1.00
N LYS A 249 1.03 -12.47 0.84
CA LYS A 249 1.72 -13.40 1.73
C LYS A 249 3.14 -12.93 2.04
N ALA A 250 3.58 -13.23 3.26
CA ALA A 250 4.91 -12.96 3.77
C ALA A 250 5.69 -14.27 3.91
N TYR A 251 7.00 -14.20 3.68
CA TYR A 251 7.90 -15.34 3.61
C TYR A 251 9.22 -15.06 4.33
N GLY A 252 9.83 -16.14 4.81
CA GLY A 252 11.13 -16.09 5.48
C GLY A 252 11.09 -15.31 6.79
N ALA A 253 12.23 -14.71 7.11
CA ALA A 253 12.44 -13.94 8.33
C ALA A 253 13.18 -12.64 8.00
N HIS A 254 13.17 -11.68 8.94
CA HIS A 254 13.84 -10.40 8.77
C HIS A 254 15.33 -10.54 8.42
N THR A 255 15.98 -11.59 8.92
CA THR A 255 17.38 -11.96 8.61
C THR A 255 17.45 -13.48 8.39
N TYR A 256 18.50 -13.98 7.71
CA TYR A 256 18.61 -15.41 7.35
C TYR A 256 18.55 -16.36 8.57
N ASN A 257 19.14 -15.94 9.69
CA ASN A 257 19.24 -16.77 10.92
C ASN A 257 18.44 -16.18 12.09
N GLY A 258 17.59 -15.17 11.84
CA GLY A 258 16.87 -14.44 12.89
C GLY A 258 15.54 -15.08 13.28
N PRO A 259 15.08 -14.91 14.53
CA PRO A 259 13.80 -15.47 15.00
C PRO A 259 12.56 -14.67 14.51
N ASN A 260 12.76 -13.49 13.93
CA ASN A 260 11.69 -12.58 13.56
C ASN A 260 11.12 -12.96 12.19
N LEU A 261 10.05 -13.77 12.19
CA LEU A 261 9.32 -14.12 10.97
C LEU A 261 8.70 -12.88 10.32
N THR A 262 8.78 -12.84 8.99
CA THR A 262 8.19 -11.77 8.19
C THR A 262 6.68 -11.79 8.28
N LYS A 263 6.06 -10.61 8.39
CA LYS A 263 4.61 -10.40 8.39
C LYS A 263 4.21 -9.51 7.24
N VAL A 264 2.98 -9.69 6.73
CA VAL A 264 2.45 -8.89 5.61
C VAL A 264 2.37 -7.38 5.90
N GLY A 265 2.35 -7.01 7.19
CA GLY A 265 2.32 -5.62 7.66
C GLY A 265 3.68 -5.04 8.04
N ASP A 266 4.77 -5.78 7.80
CA ASP A 266 6.14 -5.30 8.00
C ASP A 266 6.51 -4.22 6.98
N ILE A 267 7.39 -3.33 7.40
CA ILE A 267 7.72 -2.09 6.72
C ILE A 267 9.13 -2.21 6.14
N TYR A 268 9.24 -1.96 4.84
CA TYR A 268 10.47 -2.07 4.06
C TYR A 268 10.97 -0.69 3.63
N ASP A 269 12.28 -0.57 3.43
CA ASP A 269 12.90 0.57 2.74
C ASP A 269 12.59 0.49 1.24
N MET A 270 11.92 1.51 0.70
CA MET A 270 11.46 1.54 -0.69
C MET A 270 12.57 1.89 -1.68
N ALA A 271 13.71 2.42 -1.23
CA ALA A 271 14.76 2.94 -2.10
C ALA A 271 14.15 3.80 -3.24
N SER A 272 14.50 3.52 -4.49
CA SER A 272 14.03 4.28 -5.66
C SER A 272 12.54 4.19 -5.99
N VAL A 273 11.77 3.28 -5.36
CA VAL A 273 10.29 3.34 -5.45
C VAL A 273 9.76 4.66 -4.83
N THR A 274 10.56 5.34 -4.00
CA THR A 274 10.30 6.72 -3.53
C THR A 274 10.00 7.69 -4.68
N LYS A 275 10.76 7.62 -5.78
CA LYS A 275 10.62 8.54 -6.93
C LYS A 275 9.19 8.56 -7.48
N VAL A 276 8.59 7.39 -7.63
CA VAL A 276 7.25 7.20 -8.21
C VAL A 276 6.11 7.20 -7.18
N THR A 277 6.44 7.17 -5.90
CA THR A 277 5.46 7.10 -4.79
C THR A 277 5.41 8.39 -3.95
N ALA A 278 6.41 9.28 -4.07
CA ALA A 278 6.47 10.55 -3.34
C ALA A 278 6.66 11.75 -4.30
N THR A 279 7.77 11.78 -5.04
CA THR A 279 8.15 12.97 -5.84
C THR A 279 7.27 13.12 -7.07
N THR A 280 7.13 12.07 -7.87
CA THR A 280 6.30 12.06 -9.09
C THR A 280 4.83 12.43 -8.80
N PRO A 281 4.11 11.83 -7.84
CA PRO A 281 2.73 12.22 -7.55
C PRO A 281 2.60 13.67 -7.07
N SER A 282 3.62 14.20 -6.39
CA SER A 282 3.64 15.62 -6.01
C SER A 282 3.70 16.53 -7.24
N ILE A 283 4.58 16.21 -8.19
CA ILE A 283 4.65 16.92 -9.48
C ILE A 283 3.35 16.75 -10.28
N MET A 284 2.75 15.56 -10.31
CA MET A 284 1.44 15.32 -10.95
C MET A 284 0.36 16.23 -10.35
N ARG A 285 0.31 16.36 -9.02
CA ARG A 285 -0.71 17.18 -8.33
C ARG A 285 -0.54 18.65 -8.65
N LEU A 286 0.69 19.15 -8.58
CA LEU A 286 1.00 20.54 -8.90
C LEU A 286 0.73 20.87 -10.38
N TYR A 287 0.95 19.91 -11.27
CA TYR A 287 0.59 20.01 -12.68
C TYR A 287 -0.93 20.06 -12.87
N ASP A 288 -1.68 19.15 -12.22
CA ASP A 288 -3.15 19.13 -12.26
C ASP A 288 -3.78 20.43 -11.72
N GLN A 289 -3.16 21.01 -10.68
CA GLN A 289 -3.56 22.29 -10.10
C GLN A 289 -3.09 23.50 -10.93
N LYS A 290 -2.38 23.27 -12.05
CA LYS A 290 -1.80 24.31 -12.92
C LYS A 290 -0.82 25.25 -12.21
N VAL A 291 -0.24 24.80 -11.09
CA VAL A 291 0.77 25.56 -10.33
C VAL A 291 2.13 25.47 -11.02
N ILE A 292 2.41 24.33 -11.66
CA ILE A 292 3.60 24.12 -12.50
C ILE A 292 3.20 23.66 -13.90
N GLY A 293 4.07 23.90 -14.88
CA GLY A 293 3.98 23.29 -16.21
C GLY A 293 5.18 22.38 -16.47
N LEU A 294 5.00 21.31 -17.24
CA LEU A 294 6.07 20.36 -17.58
C LEU A 294 7.21 21.00 -18.40
N ASP A 295 6.90 22.05 -19.17
CA ASP A 295 7.86 22.89 -19.90
C ASP A 295 8.45 24.04 -19.08
N SER A 296 8.02 24.21 -17.82
CA SER A 296 8.60 25.22 -16.93
C SER A 296 10.04 24.86 -16.61
N LEU A 297 10.90 25.88 -16.56
CA LEU A 297 12.27 25.75 -16.09
C LEU A 297 12.28 25.49 -14.58
N ILE A 298 13.16 24.61 -14.11
CA ILE A 298 13.38 24.35 -12.69
C ILE A 298 13.85 25.62 -11.98
N SER A 299 14.70 26.42 -12.64
CA SER A 299 15.21 27.72 -12.16
C SER A 299 14.14 28.76 -11.85
N LYS A 300 12.92 28.59 -12.40
CA LYS A 300 11.76 29.41 -12.01
C LYS A 300 11.44 29.24 -10.52
N TYR A 301 11.54 28.01 -10.01
CA TYR A 301 11.14 27.63 -8.65
C TYR A 301 12.35 27.49 -7.70
N VAL A 302 13.47 26.94 -8.21
CA VAL A 302 14.69 26.74 -7.44
C VAL A 302 15.67 27.86 -7.77
N ALA A 303 15.60 28.97 -7.02
CA ALA A 303 16.31 30.20 -7.36
C ALA A 303 17.84 30.02 -7.47
N THR A 304 18.43 29.10 -6.71
CA THR A 304 19.88 28.84 -6.69
C THR A 304 20.41 28.24 -7.99
N THR A 305 19.56 27.80 -8.93
CA THR A 305 20.00 27.24 -10.23
C THR A 305 20.00 28.27 -11.37
N ARG A 306 19.47 29.49 -11.15
CA ARG A 306 19.28 30.51 -12.20
C ARG A 306 20.59 30.95 -12.87
N GLU A 307 21.64 31.09 -12.08
CA GLU A 307 22.95 31.57 -12.54
C GLU A 307 23.93 30.43 -12.85
N ILE A 308 23.46 29.19 -12.91
CA ILE A 308 24.30 28.02 -13.18
C ILE A 308 24.06 27.59 -14.63
N PRO A 309 25.03 27.79 -15.56
CA PRO A 309 24.79 27.63 -16.99
C PRO A 309 24.15 26.29 -17.39
N ASP A 310 24.63 25.18 -16.83
CA ASP A 310 24.13 23.83 -17.15
C ASP A 310 22.89 23.40 -16.35
N LYS A 311 22.27 24.30 -15.56
CA LYS A 311 21.05 24.04 -14.77
C LYS A 311 19.95 25.08 -14.95
N SER A 312 20.32 26.27 -15.43
CA SER A 312 19.46 27.44 -15.55
C SER A 312 18.25 27.25 -16.47
N ASP A 313 18.36 26.36 -17.47
CA ASP A 313 17.38 26.15 -18.53
C ASP A 313 16.83 24.72 -18.60
N ILE A 314 17.02 23.93 -17.53
CA ILE A 314 16.47 22.57 -17.43
C ILE A 314 14.98 22.63 -17.15
N LYS A 315 14.19 21.90 -17.96
CA LYS A 315 12.75 21.76 -17.79
C LYS A 315 12.40 20.63 -16.81
N ILE A 316 11.26 20.79 -16.13
CA ILE A 316 10.70 19.77 -15.22
C ILE A 316 10.56 18.41 -15.93
N ARG A 317 10.08 18.39 -17.18
CA ARG A 317 9.93 17.14 -17.95
C ARG A 317 11.26 16.43 -18.22
N GLU A 318 12.34 17.18 -18.43
CA GLU A 318 13.67 16.60 -18.66
C GLU A 318 14.17 15.89 -17.39
N ALA A 319 13.94 16.48 -16.22
CA ALA A 319 14.27 15.86 -14.94
C ALA A 319 13.44 14.59 -14.67
N LEU A 320 12.12 14.62 -14.92
CA LEU A 320 11.22 13.45 -14.78
C LEU A 320 11.62 12.27 -15.67
N LEU A 321 12.23 12.55 -16.83
CA LEU A 321 12.72 11.54 -17.76
C LEU A 321 14.15 11.07 -17.49
N HIS A 322 14.87 11.73 -16.57
CA HIS A 322 16.32 11.59 -16.42
C HIS A 322 17.08 11.89 -17.74
N GLU A 323 16.66 12.95 -18.42
CA GLU A 323 17.25 13.46 -19.67
C GLU A 323 17.79 14.89 -19.53
N ALA A 324 17.74 15.43 -18.31
CA ALA A 324 18.21 16.76 -17.96
C ALA A 324 19.74 16.93 -18.07
N GLY A 325 20.50 15.84 -18.17
CA GLY A 325 21.96 15.87 -18.19
C GLY A 325 22.59 16.11 -16.82
N TYR A 326 21.83 15.97 -15.72
CA TYR A 326 22.41 16.05 -14.37
C TYR A 326 23.41 14.91 -14.12
N TYR A 327 24.39 15.18 -13.25
CA TYR A 327 25.32 14.15 -12.78
C TYR A 327 24.55 12.99 -12.12
N PRO A 328 24.91 11.71 -12.37
CA PRO A 328 24.05 10.59 -11.97
C PRO A 328 23.92 10.40 -10.46
N TYR A 329 25.04 10.36 -9.74
CA TYR A 329 25.09 10.02 -8.32
C TYR A 329 26.34 10.64 -7.68
N ILE A 330 26.18 11.31 -6.54
CA ILE A 330 27.26 11.92 -5.78
C ILE A 330 27.43 11.16 -4.46
N LYS A 331 28.65 10.68 -4.21
CA LYS A 331 29.01 9.99 -2.97
C LYS A 331 29.35 10.99 -1.86
N PHE A 332 28.35 11.68 -1.33
CA PHE A 332 28.56 12.71 -0.30
C PHE A 332 29.32 12.19 0.94
N PHE A 333 29.15 10.92 1.29
CA PHE A 333 29.86 10.30 2.42
C PHE A 333 31.39 10.25 2.23
N GLU A 334 31.90 10.25 1.00
CA GLU A 334 33.35 10.32 0.73
C GLU A 334 33.92 11.74 0.98
N LEU A 335 33.05 12.74 1.19
CA LEU A 335 33.44 14.12 1.52
C LEU A 335 33.47 14.41 3.03
N LEU A 336 33.11 13.43 3.87
CA LEU A 336 33.09 13.58 5.31
C LEU A 336 34.49 13.82 5.87
N LYS A 337 34.62 14.83 6.72
CA LYS A 337 35.84 15.18 7.46
C LYS A 337 35.78 14.62 8.89
N PRO A 338 36.94 14.43 9.55
CA PRO A 338 36.98 14.09 10.97
C PRO A 338 36.14 15.06 11.81
N GLY A 339 35.28 14.52 12.68
CA GLY A 339 34.40 15.30 13.55
C GLY A 339 33.04 15.69 12.94
N GLU A 340 32.78 15.41 11.66
CA GLU A 340 31.45 15.67 11.05
C GLU A 340 30.42 14.60 11.39
N MET A 341 30.87 13.42 11.84
CA MET A 341 30.03 12.36 12.41
C MET A 341 30.30 12.22 13.91
N SER A 342 29.26 11.97 14.69
CA SER A 342 29.33 11.83 16.14
C SER A 342 28.30 10.82 16.68
N THR A 343 28.52 10.33 17.90
CA THR A 343 27.51 9.64 18.71
C THR A 343 26.64 10.60 19.51
N ASP A 344 27.02 11.88 19.56
CA ASP A 344 26.24 12.97 20.14
C ASP A 344 24.97 13.23 19.31
N SER A 345 23.84 13.43 19.99
CA SER A 345 22.53 13.73 19.40
C SER A 345 22.09 15.17 19.70
N SER A 346 23.03 16.06 20.03
CA SER A 346 22.77 17.46 20.34
C SER A 346 22.37 18.29 19.12
N ALA A 347 22.09 19.57 19.33
CA ALA A 347 21.85 20.53 18.25
C ALA A 347 23.04 20.66 17.27
N ALA A 348 24.26 20.28 17.68
CA ALA A 348 25.43 20.24 16.79
C ALA A 348 25.40 19.04 15.83
N TYR A 349 24.67 17.97 16.15
CA TYR A 349 24.57 16.72 15.39
C TYR A 349 23.10 16.24 15.28
N PRO A 350 22.22 17.00 14.61
CA PRO A 350 20.78 16.75 14.63
C PRO A 350 20.34 15.63 13.66
N VAL A 351 21.16 15.28 12.65
CA VAL A 351 20.77 14.35 11.58
C VAL A 351 21.15 12.93 11.94
N LYS A 352 20.17 12.11 12.33
CA LYS A 352 20.38 10.71 12.67
C LYS A 352 20.39 9.82 11.42
N VAL A 353 21.55 9.30 11.04
CA VAL A 353 21.71 8.44 9.83
C VAL A 353 21.66 6.94 10.16
N ALA A 354 21.93 6.57 11.42
CA ALA A 354 21.74 5.24 12.00
C ALA A 354 21.66 5.31 13.54
N ASP A 355 21.47 4.16 14.20
CA ASP A 355 21.49 4.09 15.67
C ASP A 355 22.88 4.50 16.21
N GLY A 356 22.92 5.55 17.03
CA GLY A 356 24.18 6.07 17.60
C GLY A 356 25.09 6.78 16.60
N TYR A 357 24.59 7.15 15.41
CA TYR A 357 25.41 7.75 14.36
C TYR A 357 24.71 8.98 13.77
N PHE A 358 25.26 10.16 14.07
CA PHE A 358 24.67 11.46 13.79
C PHE A 358 25.62 12.34 12.98
N LEU A 359 25.07 13.08 12.03
CA LEU A 359 25.77 14.00 11.15
C LEU A 359 25.63 15.44 11.66
N ARG A 360 26.71 16.22 11.51
CA ARG A 360 26.75 17.62 11.96
C ARG A 360 25.61 18.46 11.39
N ALA A 361 25.23 19.50 12.12
CA ALA A 361 24.25 20.47 11.68
C ALA A 361 24.65 21.12 10.35
N ASN A 362 23.63 21.44 9.54
CA ASN A 362 23.73 22.14 8.25
C ASN A 362 24.61 21.46 7.18
N TYR A 363 24.92 20.16 7.31
CA TYR A 363 25.77 19.47 6.32
C TYR A 363 25.15 19.48 4.91
N PHE A 364 23.81 19.41 4.81
CA PHE A 364 23.13 19.47 3.53
C PHE A 364 23.35 20.83 2.86
N GLU A 365 23.11 21.92 3.59
CA GLU A 365 23.22 23.30 3.12
C GLU A 365 24.68 23.72 2.86
N ASP A 366 25.61 23.30 3.71
CA ASP A 366 27.00 23.71 3.65
C ASP A 366 27.83 22.88 2.65
N VAL A 367 27.45 21.63 2.41
CA VAL A 367 28.24 20.68 1.61
C VAL A 367 27.42 20.07 0.49
N MET A 368 26.35 19.34 0.80
CA MET A 368 25.66 18.52 -0.22
C MET A 368 25.05 19.38 -1.33
N TRP A 369 24.34 20.45 -0.98
CA TRP A 369 23.68 21.32 -1.94
C TRP A 369 24.68 22.11 -2.79
N PRO A 370 25.72 22.77 -2.23
CA PRO A 370 26.77 23.38 -3.02
C PRO A 370 27.48 22.41 -3.98
N VAL A 371 27.78 21.18 -3.53
CA VAL A 371 28.40 20.15 -4.39
C VAL A 371 27.44 19.72 -5.50
N THR A 372 26.15 19.56 -5.21
CA THR A 372 25.12 19.27 -6.21
C THR A 372 25.04 20.36 -7.28
N LEU A 373 25.02 21.62 -6.86
CA LEU A 373 24.97 22.77 -7.77
C LEU A 373 26.23 22.89 -8.64
N LYS A 374 27.41 22.57 -8.10
CA LYS A 374 28.68 22.56 -8.83
C LYS A 374 28.90 21.32 -9.69
N SER A 375 28.16 20.24 -9.45
CA SER A 375 28.30 19.02 -10.26
C SER A 375 27.91 19.29 -11.71
N HIS A 376 28.71 18.80 -12.66
CA HIS A 376 28.47 18.98 -14.09
C HIS A 376 28.05 17.68 -14.72
N GLY A 377 27.13 17.73 -15.68
CA GLY A 377 26.84 16.61 -16.55
C GLY A 377 26.69 17.07 -18.00
N ASP A 378 27.08 16.17 -18.91
CA ASP A 378 27.25 16.43 -20.34
C ASP A 378 26.38 15.50 -21.20
N THR A 379 25.33 14.94 -20.59
CA THR A 379 24.48 13.91 -21.18
C THR A 379 23.05 14.39 -21.46
N ARG A 380 22.81 15.71 -21.47
CA ARG A 380 21.47 16.26 -21.73
C ARG A 380 20.90 15.74 -23.05
N GLY A 381 19.63 15.33 -23.02
CA GLY A 381 18.94 14.70 -24.14
C GLY A 381 19.21 13.19 -24.29
N LYS A 382 20.08 12.60 -23.46
CA LYS A 382 20.24 11.15 -23.33
C LYS A 382 19.61 10.67 -22.02
N PHE A 383 19.12 9.43 -22.01
CA PHE A 383 18.65 8.81 -20.77
C PHE A 383 19.85 8.40 -19.90
N VAL A 384 20.03 9.09 -18.77
CA VAL A 384 21.02 8.76 -17.75
C VAL A 384 20.37 8.86 -16.38
N TYR A 385 20.14 7.71 -15.75
CA TYR A 385 19.47 7.63 -14.45
C TYR A 385 20.23 8.47 -13.41
N SER A 386 19.56 9.49 -12.86
CA SER A 386 20.18 10.49 -11.98
C SER A 386 19.34 10.76 -10.76
N ASP A 387 19.97 10.70 -9.58
CA ASP A 387 19.35 11.07 -8.32
C ASP A 387 19.18 12.59 -8.21
N ILE A 388 20.10 13.37 -8.78
CA ILE A 388 20.03 14.84 -8.76
C ILE A 388 18.76 15.35 -9.46
N SER A 389 18.29 14.69 -10.52
CA SER A 389 16.98 15.00 -11.11
C SER A 389 15.87 15.04 -10.06
N MET A 390 15.92 14.12 -9.10
CA MET A 390 14.88 13.98 -8.09
C MET A 390 15.11 14.88 -6.89
N TYR A 391 16.36 15.25 -6.57
CA TYR A 391 16.66 16.32 -5.60
C TYR A 391 16.06 17.63 -6.10
N MET A 392 16.30 17.97 -7.38
CA MET A 392 15.76 19.18 -8.00
C MET A 392 14.23 19.18 -8.03
N LEU A 393 13.60 18.04 -8.32
CA LEU A 393 12.13 17.94 -8.31
C LEU A 393 11.54 18.03 -6.90
N LYS A 394 12.21 17.49 -5.87
CA LYS A 394 11.83 17.72 -4.47
C LYS A 394 11.90 19.21 -4.15
N GLU A 395 12.99 19.90 -4.48
CA GLU A 395 13.11 21.34 -4.25
C GLU A 395 12.00 22.12 -4.96
N VAL A 396 11.64 21.76 -6.20
CA VAL A 396 10.47 22.36 -6.87
C VAL A 396 9.20 22.17 -6.02
N VAL A 397 8.95 20.96 -5.50
CA VAL A 397 7.77 20.69 -4.66
C VAL A 397 7.80 21.52 -3.38
N GLU A 398 8.90 21.55 -2.64
CA GLU A 398 8.99 22.24 -1.35
C GLU A 398 8.91 23.76 -1.51
N GLN A 399 9.57 24.32 -2.53
CA GLN A 399 9.50 25.76 -2.83
C GLN A 399 8.10 26.20 -3.25
N VAL A 400 7.39 25.38 -4.03
CA VAL A 400 6.03 25.70 -4.51
C VAL A 400 4.98 25.51 -3.42
N THR A 401 5.12 24.50 -2.58
CA THR A 401 4.11 24.14 -1.58
C THR A 401 4.36 24.76 -0.21
N HIS A 402 5.58 25.27 0.02
CA HIS A 402 6.07 25.72 1.34
C HIS A 402 5.96 24.65 2.42
N ARG A 403 6.03 23.37 2.03
CA ARG A 403 5.90 22.20 2.91
C ARG A 403 7.00 21.20 2.57
N ARG A 404 7.55 20.57 3.60
CA ARG A 404 8.53 19.48 3.41
C ARG A 404 7.87 18.32 2.67
N LEU A 405 8.62 17.64 1.80
CA LEU A 405 8.10 16.58 0.94
C LEU A 405 7.40 15.50 1.77
N ASN A 406 8.00 15.05 2.87
CA ASN A 406 7.44 14.03 3.76
C ASN A 406 6.09 14.42 4.35
N GLU A 407 5.91 15.68 4.73
CA GLU A 407 4.65 16.20 5.28
C GLU A 407 3.60 16.38 4.18
N TYR A 408 4.03 16.89 3.01
CA TYR A 408 3.15 17.08 1.87
C TYR A 408 2.54 15.74 1.44
N VAL A 409 3.37 14.72 1.14
CA VAL A 409 2.84 13.45 0.63
C VAL A 409 2.03 12.66 1.66
N LEU A 410 2.39 12.78 2.94
CA LEU A 410 1.64 12.14 4.02
C LEU A 410 0.21 12.65 4.08
N ASN A 411 0.02 13.97 4.00
CA ASN A 411 -1.27 14.62 4.17
C ASN A 411 -2.11 14.69 2.88
N GLU A 412 -1.48 14.85 1.72
CA GLU A 412 -2.18 14.99 0.44
C GLU A 412 -2.53 13.65 -0.21
N PHE A 413 -1.78 12.58 0.12
CA PHE A 413 -1.96 11.27 -0.49
C PHE A 413 -2.12 10.14 0.52
N TYR A 414 -1.13 9.93 1.40
CA TYR A 414 -1.08 8.67 2.15
C TYR A 414 -2.23 8.52 3.16
N LEU A 415 -2.44 9.50 4.04
CA LEU A 415 -3.52 9.46 5.01
C LEU A 415 -4.91 9.46 4.33
N PRO A 416 -5.22 10.34 3.36
CA PRO A 416 -6.51 10.30 2.65
C PRO A 416 -6.80 8.97 1.93
N LEU A 417 -5.77 8.34 1.35
CA LEU A 417 -5.89 7.06 0.66
C LEU A 417 -6.12 5.89 1.63
N GLY A 418 -5.74 6.02 2.90
CA GLY A 418 -5.75 4.93 3.87
C GLY A 418 -4.41 4.20 4.01
N MET A 419 -3.32 4.78 3.51
CA MET A 419 -1.97 4.22 3.54
C MET A 419 -1.31 4.54 4.90
N GLN A 420 -1.51 3.66 5.88
CA GLN A 420 -1.17 3.91 7.28
C GLN A 420 0.32 3.75 7.59
N SER A 421 1.01 2.88 6.84
CA SER A 421 2.43 2.57 6.99
C SER A 421 3.33 3.45 6.13
N THR A 422 2.86 3.87 4.95
CA THR A 422 3.70 4.60 4.00
C THR A 422 4.15 5.95 4.54
N GLY A 423 5.41 6.29 4.35
CA GLY A 423 5.97 7.62 4.60
C GLY A 423 7.45 7.55 4.99
N PHE A 424 8.02 8.70 5.30
CA PHE A 424 9.43 8.82 5.68
C PHE A 424 9.63 8.61 7.19
N LEU A 425 10.89 8.47 7.59
CA LEU A 425 11.32 8.43 9.00
C LEU A 425 10.55 7.40 9.86
N PRO A 426 10.56 6.11 9.50
CA PRO A 426 9.71 5.10 10.14
C PRO A 426 10.03 4.91 11.62
N ARG A 427 11.26 5.18 12.08
CA ARG A 427 11.65 5.12 13.50
C ARG A 427 10.87 6.10 14.38
N ASN A 428 10.32 7.17 13.81
CA ASN A 428 9.50 8.13 14.53
C ASN A 428 8.02 7.74 14.58
N ARG A 429 7.63 6.66 13.89
CA ARG A 429 6.24 6.26 13.65
C ARG A 429 5.92 4.85 14.08
N PHE A 430 6.92 3.96 14.07
CA PHE A 430 6.72 2.53 14.28
C PHE A 430 7.82 1.93 15.16
N GLU A 431 7.41 0.92 15.93
CA GLU A 431 8.31 0.06 16.67
C GLU A 431 9.36 -0.61 15.76
N LYS A 432 10.58 -0.79 16.27
CA LYS A 432 11.69 -1.42 15.52
C LYS A 432 11.32 -2.78 14.96
N SER A 433 10.56 -3.55 15.73
CA SER A 433 10.11 -4.90 15.38
C SER A 433 9.19 -4.97 14.17
N ARG A 434 8.60 -3.84 13.73
CA ARG A 434 7.78 -3.77 12.51
C ARG A 434 8.58 -3.39 11.26
N ILE A 435 9.86 -3.06 11.40
CA ILE A 435 10.68 -2.55 10.31
C ILE A 435 11.73 -3.60 9.96
N VAL A 436 11.74 -4.03 8.70
CA VAL A 436 12.69 -5.03 8.22
C VAL A 436 14.08 -4.40 8.12
N PRO A 437 15.15 -5.06 8.63
CA PRO A 437 16.51 -4.58 8.45
C PRO A 437 16.89 -4.61 6.97
N THR A 438 17.44 -3.51 6.47
CA THR A 438 17.81 -3.41 5.06
C THR A 438 19.14 -4.12 4.81
N THR A 439 20.13 -3.92 5.69
CA THR A 439 21.46 -4.53 5.61
C THR A 439 22.06 -4.61 7.01
N GLU A 440 22.82 -5.67 7.29
CA GLU A 440 23.62 -5.83 8.51
C GLU A 440 24.89 -4.97 8.49
N ASN A 441 25.43 -4.74 7.29
CA ASN A 441 26.58 -3.90 7.09
C ASN A 441 26.57 -3.35 5.66
N ASP A 442 26.44 -2.02 5.52
CA ASP A 442 26.46 -1.38 4.20
C ASP A 442 27.87 -1.27 3.60
N ASN A 443 28.94 -1.59 4.35
CA ASN A 443 30.35 -1.73 3.94
C ASN A 443 31.03 -0.52 3.27
N TRP A 444 30.34 0.59 3.09
CA TRP A 444 30.81 1.74 2.32
C TRP A 444 30.53 3.08 3.00
N PHE A 445 29.65 3.13 4.00
CA PHE A 445 29.25 4.37 4.65
C PHE A 445 29.19 4.21 6.17
N ARG A 446 28.19 3.50 6.69
CA ARG A 446 27.94 3.42 8.14
C ARG A 446 28.65 2.23 8.78
N ASN A 447 28.93 1.18 8.00
CA ASN A 447 29.58 -0.05 8.45
C ASN A 447 28.87 -0.70 9.65
N MET A 448 27.54 -0.66 9.67
CA MET A 448 26.70 -1.16 10.76
C MET A 448 25.32 -1.58 10.27
N LEU A 449 24.53 -2.18 11.18
CA LEU A 449 23.14 -2.57 10.92
C LEU A 449 22.28 -1.34 10.59
N VAL A 450 21.64 -1.39 9.43
CA VAL A 450 20.70 -0.38 8.96
C VAL A 450 19.28 -0.94 9.06
N GLN A 451 18.52 -0.47 10.05
CA GLN A 451 17.12 -0.87 10.26
C GLN A 451 16.26 0.35 10.57
N GLY A 452 15.37 0.69 9.63
CA GLY A 452 14.50 1.88 9.72
C GLY A 452 15.17 3.22 9.45
N TYR A 453 16.40 3.19 8.95
CA TYR A 453 17.06 4.33 8.33
C TYR A 453 17.22 4.02 6.85
N VAL A 454 17.08 5.03 6.00
CA VAL A 454 17.20 4.85 4.55
C VAL A 454 18.59 4.31 4.21
N ASN A 455 18.64 3.30 3.34
CA ASN A 455 19.88 2.67 2.93
C ASN A 455 20.73 3.59 2.04
N ASP A 456 20.09 4.38 1.18
CA ASP A 456 20.74 5.38 0.34
C ASP A 456 21.54 6.40 1.18
N PRO A 457 22.87 6.52 0.99
CA PRO A 457 23.70 7.43 1.78
C PRO A 457 23.31 8.90 1.62
N GLY A 458 23.00 9.35 0.40
CA GLY A 458 22.64 10.74 0.13
C GLY A 458 21.35 11.13 0.85
N ALA A 459 20.30 10.31 0.74
CA ALA A 459 19.05 10.53 1.46
C ALA A 459 19.25 10.46 2.99
N ALA A 460 20.08 9.55 3.48
CA ALA A 460 20.38 9.44 4.91
C ALA A 460 21.02 10.73 5.44
N MET A 461 22.05 11.22 4.73
CA MET A 461 22.77 12.45 5.07
C MET A 461 21.90 13.71 4.91
N ALA A 462 20.88 13.69 4.04
CA ALA A 462 19.86 14.73 3.93
C ALA A 462 18.76 14.66 5.01
N GLY A 463 18.96 13.88 6.08
CA GLY A 463 17.96 13.75 7.16
C GLY A 463 16.88 12.70 6.90
N GLY A 464 17.05 11.84 5.90
CA GLY A 464 16.15 10.74 5.60
C GLY A 464 14.94 11.09 4.72
N VAL A 465 14.87 12.31 4.20
CA VAL A 465 13.77 12.80 3.35
C VAL A 465 14.34 13.40 2.07
N GLU A 466 14.38 12.61 0.99
CA GLU A 466 14.89 13.09 -0.29
C GLU A 466 14.02 12.63 -1.47
N GLY A 467 14.13 13.29 -2.62
CA GLY A 467 13.25 13.03 -3.76
C GLY A 467 13.47 11.67 -4.43
N HIS A 468 14.64 11.07 -4.25
CA HIS A 468 15.04 9.83 -4.91
C HIS A 468 14.91 8.57 -4.04
N ALA A 469 14.95 8.72 -2.71
CA ALA A 469 14.95 7.64 -1.71
C ALA A 469 14.48 8.17 -0.33
N GLY A 470 14.20 7.27 0.61
CA GLY A 470 13.83 7.61 2.00
C GLY A 470 12.41 7.20 2.40
N LEU A 471 11.59 6.80 1.44
CA LEU A 471 10.25 6.30 1.72
C LEU A 471 10.30 4.89 2.30
N PHE A 472 9.44 4.61 3.27
CA PHE A 472 9.18 3.29 3.81
C PHE A 472 7.70 2.93 3.61
N SER A 473 7.40 1.65 3.39
CA SER A 473 6.02 1.18 3.18
C SER A 473 5.86 -0.33 3.40
N ASN A 474 4.61 -0.79 3.50
CA ASN A 474 4.22 -2.18 3.30
C ASN A 474 3.57 -2.41 1.93
N ALA A 475 3.27 -3.68 1.60
CA ALA A 475 2.73 -4.05 0.29
C ALA A 475 1.27 -3.59 0.09
N ASN A 476 0.44 -3.60 1.13
CA ASN A 476 -0.97 -3.22 1.06
C ASN A 476 -1.13 -1.74 0.70
N ASP A 477 -0.36 -0.86 1.33
CA ASP A 477 -0.44 0.57 1.09
C ASP A 477 0.03 0.93 -0.32
N LEU A 478 1.09 0.28 -0.81
CA LEU A 478 1.51 0.46 -2.21
C LEU A 478 0.41 -0.01 -3.15
N ALA A 479 -0.22 -1.16 -2.90
CA ALA A 479 -1.33 -1.64 -3.71
C ALA A 479 -2.48 -0.61 -3.79
N ILE A 480 -2.80 0.07 -2.68
CA ILE A 480 -3.78 1.17 -2.66
C ILE A 480 -3.39 2.30 -3.62
N TYR A 481 -2.17 2.81 -3.50
CA TYR A 481 -1.68 3.90 -4.37
C TYR A 481 -1.64 3.51 -5.84
N TYR A 482 -1.10 2.33 -6.15
CA TYR A 482 -0.99 1.85 -7.53
C TYR A 482 -2.35 1.48 -8.12
N GLN A 483 -3.31 1.02 -7.31
CA GLN A 483 -4.69 0.85 -7.75
C GLN A 483 -5.37 2.20 -8.02
N MET A 484 -5.09 3.25 -7.24
CA MET A 484 -5.60 4.61 -7.52
C MET A 484 -5.11 5.11 -8.88
N LEU A 485 -3.84 4.87 -9.24
CA LEU A 485 -3.32 5.18 -10.57
C LEU A 485 -3.98 4.31 -11.66
N LEU A 486 -4.12 3.00 -11.42
CA LEU A 486 -4.80 2.10 -12.37
C LEU A 486 -6.27 2.53 -12.59
N ASN A 487 -6.94 3.04 -11.56
CA ASN A 487 -8.27 3.64 -11.59
C ASN A 487 -8.28 5.08 -12.15
N LYS A 488 -7.22 5.49 -12.84
CA LYS A 488 -7.09 6.80 -13.49
C LYS A 488 -7.29 7.99 -12.55
N GLY A 489 -6.75 7.88 -11.33
CA GLY A 489 -6.72 8.96 -10.37
C GLY A 489 -7.84 8.94 -9.33
N THR A 490 -8.64 7.87 -9.25
CA THR A 490 -9.77 7.78 -8.31
C THR A 490 -9.65 6.61 -7.33
N TYR A 491 -9.95 6.85 -6.06
CA TYR A 491 -9.96 5.81 -5.02
C TYR A 491 -10.76 6.25 -3.80
N GLY A 492 -11.45 5.33 -3.13
CA GLY A 492 -12.24 5.64 -1.94
C GLY A 492 -13.43 6.56 -2.17
N GLY A 493 -13.85 6.75 -3.43
CA GLY A 493 -14.90 7.68 -3.83
C GLY A 493 -14.40 9.11 -4.08
N GLU A 494 -13.09 9.32 -4.01
CA GLU A 494 -12.42 10.62 -4.17
C GLU A 494 -11.57 10.65 -5.45
N LYS A 495 -11.37 11.86 -6.00
CA LYS A 495 -10.50 12.12 -7.15
C LYS A 495 -9.18 12.77 -6.69
N TYR A 496 -8.07 12.07 -6.90
CA TYR A 496 -6.71 12.51 -6.59
C TYR A 496 -6.03 13.14 -7.81
N PHE A 497 -6.25 12.58 -8.99
CA PHE A 497 -5.71 13.10 -10.25
C PHE A 497 -6.79 13.15 -11.32
N ASN A 498 -6.65 14.04 -12.29
CA ASN A 498 -7.44 13.93 -13.51
C ASN A 498 -6.94 12.71 -14.31
N SER A 499 -7.87 11.98 -14.96
CA SER A 499 -7.53 10.82 -15.79
C SER A 499 -6.45 11.16 -16.82
N ALA A 500 -6.60 12.30 -17.50
CA ALA A 500 -5.65 12.77 -18.51
C ALA A 500 -4.23 12.98 -17.96
N THR A 501 -4.09 13.37 -16.69
CA THR A 501 -2.77 13.53 -16.06
C THR A 501 -2.15 12.18 -15.73
N VAL A 502 -2.94 11.22 -15.24
CA VAL A 502 -2.45 9.85 -15.06
C VAL A 502 -2.02 9.25 -16.39
N ASP A 503 -2.84 9.40 -17.44
CA ASP A 503 -2.53 8.92 -18.79
C ASP A 503 -1.24 9.56 -19.33
N LEU A 504 -1.10 10.88 -19.19
CA LEU A 504 0.09 11.61 -19.62
C LEU A 504 1.36 11.09 -18.92
N PHE A 505 1.35 10.99 -17.59
CA PHE A 505 2.54 10.62 -16.83
C PHE A 505 2.92 9.15 -16.98
N THR A 506 1.92 8.28 -17.13
CA THR A 506 2.15 6.84 -17.25
C THR A 506 2.43 6.40 -18.68
N SER A 507 2.08 7.18 -19.71
CA SER A 507 2.40 6.88 -21.12
C SER A 507 3.87 7.08 -21.47
N ARG A 508 4.33 6.56 -22.61
CA ARG A 508 5.69 6.82 -23.11
C ARG A 508 5.82 8.30 -23.48
N GLN A 509 6.81 8.98 -22.91
CA GLN A 509 7.06 10.41 -23.11
C GLN A 509 8.45 10.67 -23.72
N SER A 510 9.38 9.74 -23.54
CA SER A 510 10.74 9.86 -24.06
C SER A 510 10.86 9.41 -25.51
N LYS A 511 11.66 10.14 -26.30
CA LYS A 511 12.09 9.70 -27.64
C LYS A 511 13.28 8.74 -27.59
N VAL A 512 14.08 8.77 -26.52
CA VAL A 512 15.35 8.03 -26.38
C VAL A 512 15.29 6.89 -25.36
N SER A 513 14.17 6.73 -24.66
CA SER A 513 13.89 5.62 -23.74
C SER A 513 12.40 5.21 -23.79
N SER A 514 12.03 4.15 -23.08
CA SER A 514 10.64 3.72 -22.93
C SER A 514 9.84 4.54 -21.92
N ARG A 515 10.49 5.42 -21.14
CA ARG A 515 9.95 6.00 -19.90
C ARG A 515 8.73 6.87 -20.11
N GLY A 516 7.87 6.85 -19.08
CA GLY A 516 6.92 7.93 -18.82
C GLY A 516 7.52 8.96 -17.87
N TYR A 517 6.77 9.99 -17.54
CA TYR A 517 7.24 10.99 -16.57
C TYR A 517 7.32 10.37 -15.18
N GLY A 518 8.55 10.12 -14.70
CA GLY A 518 8.84 9.46 -13.43
C GLY A 518 8.80 7.92 -13.47
N PHE A 519 7.97 7.32 -14.33
CA PHE A 519 7.75 5.88 -14.37
C PHE A 519 8.65 5.15 -15.38
N ALA A 520 9.19 4.00 -14.96
CA ALA A 520 9.73 3.01 -15.90
C ALA A 520 8.58 2.32 -16.64
N ARG A 521 8.83 1.92 -17.89
CA ARG A 521 7.87 1.24 -18.77
C ARG A 521 8.58 0.16 -19.59
N VAL A 522 7.81 -0.80 -20.07
CA VAL A 522 8.28 -1.84 -21.00
C VAL A 522 8.71 -1.18 -22.31
N THR A 523 9.85 -1.62 -22.85
CA THR A 523 10.29 -1.28 -24.20
C THR A 523 9.51 -2.08 -25.24
N GLU A 524 9.40 -1.59 -26.47
CA GLU A 524 8.76 -2.37 -27.54
C GLU A 524 9.45 -3.72 -27.79
N ALA A 525 10.77 -3.78 -27.58
CA ALA A 525 11.54 -5.01 -27.72
C ALA A 525 11.21 -6.04 -26.64
N GLU A 526 11.03 -5.61 -25.39
CA GLU A 526 10.65 -6.49 -24.27
C GLU A 526 9.25 -7.08 -24.45
N GLU A 527 8.27 -6.32 -24.96
CA GLU A 527 6.94 -6.88 -25.23
C GLU A 527 6.97 -7.87 -26.41
N LYS A 528 7.77 -7.56 -27.45
CA LYS A 528 7.94 -8.43 -28.63
C LYS A 528 8.80 -9.67 -28.33
N ALA A 529 9.49 -9.72 -27.20
CA ALA A 529 10.28 -10.87 -26.78
C ALA A 529 9.34 -12.00 -26.29
N ASP A 530 9.04 -12.92 -27.21
CA ASP A 530 8.48 -14.29 -27.09
C ASP A 530 7.15 -14.52 -26.33
N LYS A 531 6.88 -13.82 -25.22
CA LYS A 531 5.75 -14.13 -24.33
C LYS A 531 4.57 -13.14 -24.40
N GLY A 532 4.74 -11.96 -25.00
CA GLY A 532 3.67 -10.96 -25.18
C GLY A 532 3.21 -10.25 -23.91
N TYR A 533 3.98 -10.36 -22.83
CA TYR A 533 3.81 -9.66 -21.56
C TYR A 533 5.19 -9.29 -20.97
N PRO A 534 5.27 -8.30 -20.07
CA PRO A 534 4.23 -7.34 -19.70
C PRO A 534 3.81 -6.47 -20.90
N SER A 535 2.64 -5.84 -20.86
CA SER A 535 2.16 -5.03 -21.97
C SER A 535 2.93 -3.72 -22.11
N GLN A 536 2.93 -3.13 -23.31
CA GLN A 536 3.43 -1.77 -23.50
C GLN A 536 2.72 -0.73 -22.65
N LEU A 537 1.52 -0.98 -22.10
CA LEU A 537 0.86 -0.05 -21.19
C LEU A 537 1.46 -0.09 -19.77
N ALA A 538 2.23 -1.13 -19.44
CA ALA A 538 2.71 -1.35 -18.09
C ALA A 538 3.74 -0.31 -17.65
N TYR A 539 3.65 0.06 -16.37
CA TYR A 539 4.50 1.06 -15.75
C TYR A 539 4.80 0.70 -14.29
N GLY A 540 5.92 1.19 -13.77
CA GLY A 540 6.32 0.93 -12.40
C GLY A 540 7.71 1.43 -12.07
N HIS A 541 8.34 0.84 -11.05
CA HIS A 541 9.72 1.13 -10.67
C HIS A 541 10.30 0.01 -9.79
N SER A 542 11.62 -0.17 -9.85
CA SER A 542 12.38 -1.03 -8.92
C SER A 542 13.10 -0.21 -7.84
N GLY A 543 13.28 -0.78 -6.66
CA GLY A 543 14.13 -0.24 -5.60
C GLY A 543 15.38 -1.09 -5.44
N TYR A 544 16.50 -0.43 -5.18
CA TYR A 544 17.81 -1.08 -4.98
C TYR A 544 17.77 -2.14 -3.86
N THR A 545 17.01 -1.87 -2.80
CA THR A 545 16.81 -2.76 -1.64
C THR A 545 16.04 -4.04 -1.97
N GLY A 546 15.58 -4.21 -3.21
CA GLY A 546 14.85 -5.40 -3.68
C GLY A 546 13.35 -5.20 -3.81
N THR A 547 12.84 -4.00 -3.53
CA THR A 547 11.44 -3.64 -3.71
C THR A 547 11.08 -3.44 -5.18
N TYR A 548 9.84 -3.73 -5.54
CA TYR A 548 9.37 -3.64 -6.92
C TYR A 548 7.86 -3.42 -6.94
N VAL A 549 7.43 -2.48 -7.78
CA VAL A 549 6.03 -2.12 -8.00
C VAL A 549 5.77 -2.07 -9.49
N TRP A 550 4.69 -2.70 -9.92
CA TRP A 550 4.35 -2.82 -11.33
C TRP A 550 2.85 -2.81 -11.54
N VAL A 551 2.40 -2.03 -12.51
CA VAL A 551 1.00 -1.90 -12.89
C VAL A 551 0.88 -2.18 -14.37
N ASP A 552 -0.07 -3.03 -14.75
CA ASP A 552 -0.37 -3.29 -16.15
C ASP A 552 -1.87 -3.06 -16.43
N PRO A 553 -2.22 -1.92 -17.04
CA PRO A 553 -3.60 -1.61 -17.40
C PRO A 553 -4.25 -2.61 -18.36
N LYS A 554 -3.49 -3.28 -19.25
CA LYS A 554 -4.03 -4.28 -20.17
C LYS A 554 -4.63 -5.46 -19.42
N TYR A 555 -4.01 -5.84 -18.31
CA TYR A 555 -4.41 -6.99 -17.50
C TYR A 555 -5.15 -6.58 -16.21
N ASN A 556 -5.43 -5.29 -15.97
CA ASN A 556 -5.94 -4.78 -14.69
C ASN A 556 -5.16 -5.30 -13.48
N LEU A 557 -3.83 -5.29 -13.60
CA LEU A 557 -2.91 -5.93 -12.65
C LEU A 557 -2.14 -4.87 -11.86
N VAL A 558 -2.05 -5.07 -10.55
CA VAL A 558 -1.07 -4.42 -9.67
C VAL A 558 -0.26 -5.53 -9.00
N TYR A 559 1.07 -5.46 -9.13
CA TYR A 559 2.01 -6.39 -8.55
C TYR A 559 3.01 -5.65 -7.66
N ILE A 560 3.14 -6.12 -6.42
CA ILE A 560 4.07 -5.60 -5.43
C ILE A 560 4.94 -6.75 -4.92
N CYS A 561 6.25 -6.56 -4.96
CA CYS A 561 7.24 -7.48 -4.38
C CYS A 561 8.19 -6.69 -3.50
N LEU A 562 8.12 -6.92 -2.18
CA LEU A 562 8.99 -6.26 -1.21
C LEU A 562 9.97 -7.28 -0.66
N THR A 563 11.25 -6.99 -0.73
CA THR A 563 12.31 -7.81 -0.15
C THR A 563 13.34 -6.90 0.49
N ASN A 564 14.24 -7.47 1.30
CA ASN A 564 15.45 -6.82 1.79
C ASN A 564 16.68 -7.49 1.16
N LYS A 565 16.71 -7.53 -0.18
CA LYS A 565 17.71 -8.22 -1.00
C LYS A 565 19.16 -7.84 -0.64
N VAL A 566 19.39 -6.61 -0.20
CA VAL A 566 20.74 -6.13 0.15
C VAL A 566 21.24 -6.68 1.50
N TYR A 567 20.42 -7.43 2.23
CA TYR A 567 20.82 -8.12 3.46
C TYR A 567 21.62 -9.40 3.16
N PRO A 568 22.72 -9.69 3.89
CA PRO A 568 23.28 -8.87 4.97
C PRO A 568 24.14 -7.71 4.48
N ASP A 569 24.79 -7.83 3.32
CA ASP A 569 25.95 -7.01 2.98
C ASP A 569 26.12 -6.75 1.47
N ASP A 570 25.00 -6.60 0.77
CA ASP A 570 24.92 -6.42 -0.69
C ASP A 570 25.68 -7.50 -1.49
N ASN A 571 25.30 -8.75 -1.25
CA ASN A 571 25.83 -9.94 -1.93
C ASN A 571 27.31 -10.26 -1.65
N LYS A 572 27.97 -9.61 -0.69
CA LYS A 572 29.37 -9.94 -0.36
C LYS A 572 29.50 -11.30 0.32
N THR A 573 28.58 -11.66 1.22
CA THR A 573 28.61 -12.95 1.92
C THR A 573 28.13 -14.10 1.03
N TYR A 574 27.01 -13.92 0.31
CA TYR A 574 26.34 -15.02 -0.42
C TYR A 574 26.48 -14.98 -1.94
N GLY A 575 27.10 -13.95 -2.50
CA GLY A 575 27.16 -13.73 -3.95
C GLY A 575 25.81 -13.32 -4.55
N VAL A 576 25.81 -12.98 -5.83
CA VAL A 576 24.58 -12.59 -6.55
C VAL A 576 23.76 -13.85 -6.83
N SER A 577 22.56 -13.94 -6.27
CA SER A 577 21.67 -15.08 -6.54
C SER A 577 21.29 -15.16 -8.02
N LYS A 578 21.28 -16.39 -8.55
CA LYS A 578 20.81 -16.69 -9.91
C LYS A 578 19.29 -16.67 -10.01
N VAL A 579 18.57 -16.68 -8.89
CA VAL A 579 17.11 -16.68 -8.85
C VAL A 579 16.61 -15.24 -8.84
N ASN A 580 16.10 -14.76 -9.97
CA ASN A 580 15.42 -13.47 -10.05
C ASN A 580 13.97 -13.61 -9.56
N LEU A 581 13.79 -13.71 -8.24
CA LEU A 581 12.50 -13.97 -7.59
C LEU A 581 11.39 -13.04 -8.09
N ARG A 582 11.63 -11.72 -8.12
CA ARG A 582 10.62 -10.73 -8.55
C ARG A 582 10.13 -10.98 -9.98
N ALA A 583 11.05 -11.30 -10.90
CA ALA A 583 10.72 -11.48 -12.31
C ALA A 583 10.01 -12.82 -12.52
N ARG A 584 10.49 -13.89 -11.88
CA ARG A 584 9.88 -15.23 -11.98
C ARG A 584 8.46 -15.26 -11.41
N VAL A 585 8.23 -14.61 -10.28
CA VAL A 585 6.87 -14.49 -9.73
C VAL A 585 5.98 -13.69 -10.68
N LEU A 586 6.45 -12.56 -11.21
CA LEU A 586 5.65 -11.75 -12.14
C LEU A 586 5.33 -12.51 -13.44
N ASP A 587 6.30 -13.22 -14.02
CA ASP A 587 6.11 -14.10 -15.18
C ASP A 587 5.04 -15.15 -14.89
N TYR A 588 5.14 -15.85 -13.76
CA TYR A 588 4.15 -16.83 -13.34
C TYR A 588 2.75 -16.22 -13.23
N VAL A 589 2.63 -15.02 -12.65
CA VAL A 589 1.35 -14.30 -12.55
C VAL A 589 0.76 -14.03 -13.94
N TYR A 590 1.55 -13.56 -14.90
CA TYR A 590 1.08 -13.35 -16.28
C TYR A 590 0.68 -14.66 -16.96
N GLU A 591 1.47 -15.71 -16.83
CA GLU A 591 1.20 -17.02 -17.43
C GLU A 591 -0.14 -17.59 -16.94
N GLU A 592 -0.44 -17.48 -15.65
CA GLU A 592 -1.72 -17.93 -15.09
C GLU A 592 -2.90 -17.07 -15.57
N ILE A 593 -2.72 -15.73 -15.67
CA ILE A 593 -3.76 -14.83 -16.21
C ILE A 593 -4.04 -15.14 -17.68
N ILE A 594 -3.01 -15.33 -18.50
CA ILE A 594 -3.17 -15.59 -19.94
C ILE A 594 -3.77 -16.98 -20.17
N ARG A 595 -3.33 -17.99 -19.41
CA ARG A 595 -3.86 -19.36 -19.50
C ARG A 595 -5.36 -19.41 -19.22
N THR A 596 -5.86 -18.55 -18.33
CA THR A 596 -7.28 -18.49 -17.98
C THR A 596 -8.10 -17.68 -18.96
N GLN A 597 -7.53 -16.70 -19.66
CA GLN A 597 -8.20 -15.97 -20.75
C GLN A 597 -8.37 -16.79 -22.04
N ASN A 598 -7.50 -17.79 -22.25
CA ASN A 598 -7.54 -18.67 -23.43
C ASN A 598 -8.40 -19.93 -23.25
N LYS A 599 -9.01 -20.11 -22.07
CA LYS A 599 -9.99 -21.17 -21.78
C LYS A 599 -11.39 -20.59 -21.84
#